data_AF-A0A7J6UXS9-F1
#
_entry.id   AF-A0A7J6UXS9-F1
#
_cell.length_a   1.000
_cell.length_b   1.000
_cell.length_c   1.000
_cell.angle_alpha   90.00
_cell.angle_beta   90.00
_cell.angle_gamma   90.00
#
_symmetry.space_group_name_H-M   'P 1'
#
loop_
_entity.id
_entity.type
_entity.pdbx_description
1 polymer ?
#
loop_
_entity_poly.entity_id
_entity_poly.type
_entity_poly.pdbx_seq_one_letter_code
_entity_poly.pdbx_strand_id
1 'polypeptide(L)'
;RFKDLLDDVYTDLSNQLKSSGDTCSIVYCLERTTCDNVSSHLKNNGISCAAYHAGLNNKLRSSVLNDWLSSRIQVVVATVAFG
;
A
#
# COMPACT_ATOMS: atom_id res chain seq x y z
N ARG A 1 16.08 9.86 16.46
CA ARG A 1 15.88 9.73 14.99
C ARG A 1 14.39 9.45 14.77
N PHE A 2 13.77 9.86 13.66
CA PHE A 2 12.30 9.74 13.48
C PHE A 2 11.76 8.30 13.73
N LYS A 3 12.57 7.28 13.42
CA LYS A 3 12.29 5.86 13.73
C LYS A 3 12.11 5.55 15.22
N ASP A 4 12.66 6.36 16.11
CA ASP A 4 12.59 6.16 17.56
C ASP A 4 11.28 6.76 18.14
N LEU A 5 10.44 7.38 17.29
CA LEU A 5 9.10 7.86 17.62
C LEU A 5 8.00 6.87 17.18
N LEU A 6 8.37 5.81 16.47
CA LEU A 6 7.45 4.79 15.96
C LEU A 6 7.65 3.53 16.80
N ASP A 7 6.70 3.21 17.66
CA ASP A 7 6.74 1.99 18.48
C ASP A 7 6.54 0.76 17.60
N ASP A 8 5.53 0.82 16.72
CA ASP A 8 5.30 -0.17 15.67
C ASP A 8 4.87 0.53 14.39
N VAL A 9 5.82 0.58 13.44
CA VAL A 9 5.65 1.22 12.14
C VAL A 9 4.41 0.73 11.40
N TYR A 10 4.04 -0.55 11.53
CA TYR A 10 2.89 -1.09 10.84
C TYR A 10 1.56 -0.63 11.45
N THR A 11 1.52 -0.56 12.79
CA THR A 11 0.38 -0.02 13.53
C THR A 11 0.20 1.47 13.24
N ASP A 12 1.29 2.24 13.28
CA ASP A 12 1.26 3.68 13.02
C ASP A 12 0.82 3.99 11.58
N LEU A 13 1.34 3.25 10.60
CA LEU A 13 0.91 3.36 9.20
C LEU A 13 -0.58 3.06 9.04
N SER A 14 -1.06 1.98 9.66
CA SER A 14 -2.46 1.57 9.58
C SER A 14 -3.39 2.63 10.20
N ASN A 15 -3.00 3.21 11.33
CA ASN A 15 -3.76 4.27 12.00
C ASN A 15 -3.80 5.54 11.15
N GLN A 16 -2.68 5.93 10.55
CA GLN A 16 -2.62 7.10 9.68
C GLN A 16 -3.51 6.95 8.45
N LEU A 17 -3.47 5.78 7.79
CA LEU A 17 -4.33 5.50 6.64
C LEU A 17 -5.82 5.53 7.02
N LYS A 18 -6.19 4.96 8.18
CA LYS A 18 -7.57 4.99 8.69
C LYS A 18 -8.04 6.41 9.01
N SER A 19 -7.17 7.26 9.58
CA SER A 19 -7.50 8.66 9.88
C SER A 19 -7.71 9.52 8.63
N SER A 20 -7.20 9.07 7.48
CA SER A 20 -7.31 9.77 6.19
C SER A 20 -8.70 9.59 5.53
N GLY A 21 -9.62 8.88 6.18
CA GLY A 21 -10.99 8.68 5.69
C GLY A 21 -11.01 7.88 4.40
N ASP A 22 -11.76 8.34 3.40
CA ASP A 22 -11.92 7.70 2.09
C ASP A 22 -10.87 8.15 1.04
N THR A 23 -9.76 8.74 1.48
CA THR A 23 -8.73 9.27 0.57
C THR A 23 -7.88 8.16 -0.05
N CYS A 24 -7.70 8.19 -1.37
CA CYS A 24 -6.78 7.29 -2.06
C CYS A 24 -5.32 7.63 -1.71
N SER A 25 -4.53 6.62 -1.35
CA SER A 25 -3.15 6.80 -0.89
C SER A 25 -2.17 5.88 -1.63
N ILE A 26 -0.90 6.28 -1.70
CA ILE A 26 0.20 5.46 -2.20
C ILE A 26 1.24 5.31 -1.09
N VAL A 27 1.63 4.07 -0.80
CA VAL A 27 2.72 3.75 0.13
C VAL A 27 3.90 3.25 -0.68
N TYR A 28 4.99 4.03 -0.73
CA TYR A 28 6.19 3.60 -1.44
C TYR A 28 7.08 2.71 -0.57
N CYS A 29 7.53 1.59 -1.14
CA CYS A 29 8.52 0.70 -0.56
C CYS A 29 9.71 0.54 -1.50
N LEU A 30 10.86 0.19 -0.93
CA LEU A 30 12.09 -0.03 -1.71
C LEU A 30 12.07 -1.36 -2.48
N GLU A 31 11.62 -2.43 -1.81
CA GLU A 31 11.67 -3.80 -2.35
C GLU A 31 10.28 -4.35 -2.64
N ARG A 32 10.20 -5.27 -3.62
CA ARG A 32 8.97 -5.97 -4.02
C ARG A 32 8.35 -6.76 -2.86
N THR A 33 9.18 -7.51 -2.16
CA THR A 33 8.83 -8.30 -0.97
C THR A 33 8.25 -7.41 0.14
N THR A 34 8.81 -6.21 0.33
CA THR A 34 8.27 -5.24 1.29
C THR A 34 6.88 -4.76 0.88
N CYS A 35 6.63 -4.51 -0.41
CA CYS A 35 5.28 -4.16 -0.86
C CYS A 35 4.27 -5.29 -0.54
N ASP A 36 4.63 -6.53 -0.83
CA ASP A 36 3.77 -7.69 -0.58
C ASP A 36 3.46 -7.84 0.92
N ASN A 37 4.49 -7.76 1.77
CA ASN A 37 4.36 -7.87 3.22
C ASN A 37 3.52 -6.73 3.80
N VAL A 38 3.79 -5.48 3.41
CA VAL A 38 3.03 -4.31 3.88
C VAL A 38 1.59 -4.39 3.40
N SER A 39 1.34 -4.73 2.13
CA SER A 39 -0.03 -4.86 1.62
C SER A 39 -0.81 -5.97 2.33
N SER A 40 -0.16 -7.07 2.69
CA SER A 40 -0.78 -8.16 3.45
C SER A 40 -1.12 -7.72 4.87
N HIS A 41 -0.21 -7.01 5.54
CA HIS A 41 -0.45 -6.46 6.87
C HIS A 41 -1.62 -5.47 6.87
N LEU A 42 -1.65 -4.54 5.91
CA LEU A 42 -2.73 -3.54 5.81
C LEU A 42 -4.09 -4.19 5.52
N LYS A 43 -4.14 -5.19 4.61
CA LYS A 43 -5.36 -5.98 4.37
C LYS A 43 -5.88 -6.65 5.63
N ASN A 44 -4.99 -7.29 6.40
CA ASN A 44 -5.36 -7.95 7.66
C ASN A 44 -5.90 -6.95 8.70
N ASN A 45 -5.55 -5.67 8.58
CA ASN A 45 -6.05 -4.58 9.40
C ASN A 45 -7.30 -3.88 8.84
N GLY A 46 -7.94 -4.45 7.81
CA GLY A 46 -9.18 -3.96 7.22
C GLY A 46 -9.02 -2.83 6.20
N ILE A 47 -7.79 -2.55 5.75
CA ILE A 47 -7.53 -1.50 4.75
C ILE A 47 -7.59 -2.11 3.35
N SER A 48 -8.41 -1.54 2.47
CA SER A 48 -8.51 -1.97 1.07
C SER A 48 -7.26 -1.55 0.31
N CYS A 49 -6.35 -2.49 0.07
CA CYS A 49 -5.09 -2.19 -0.61
C CYS A 49 -4.58 -3.31 -1.52
N ALA A 50 -3.60 -3.00 -2.37
CA ALA A 50 -2.89 -3.99 -3.17
C ALA A 50 -1.42 -3.60 -3.40
N ALA A 51 -0.54 -4.59 -3.53
CA ALA A 51 0.83 -4.37 -3.95
C ALA A 51 0.91 -4.02 -5.44
N TYR A 52 1.89 -3.19 -5.81
CA TYR A 52 2.19 -2.84 -7.20
C TYR A 52 3.69 -2.74 -7.44
N HIS A 53 4.23 -3.65 -8.25
CA HIS A 53 5.65 -3.63 -8.60
C HIS A 53 5.94 -4.44 -9.88
N ALA A 54 7.17 -4.33 -10.39
CA ALA A 54 7.61 -4.98 -11.62
C ALA A 54 7.58 -6.53 -11.61
N GLY A 55 7.49 -7.16 -10.43
CA GLY A 55 7.29 -8.61 -10.32
C GLY A 55 5.87 -9.11 -10.67
N LEU A 56 4.88 -8.22 -10.73
CA LEU A 56 3.51 -8.60 -11.11
C LEU A 56 3.38 -8.65 -12.63
N ASN A 57 2.59 -9.58 -13.14
CA ASN A 57 2.28 -9.62 -14.57
C ASN A 57 1.43 -8.39 -14.98
N ASN A 58 1.48 -8.05 -16.27
CA ASN A 58 0.81 -6.86 -16.81
C ASN A 58 -0.70 -6.84 -16.53
N LYS A 59 -1.39 -7.99 -16.64
CA LYS A 59 -2.83 -8.08 -16.39
C LYS A 59 -3.17 -7.67 -14.96
N LEU A 60 -2.40 -8.17 -13.99
CA LEU A 60 -2.61 -7.86 -12.59
C LEU A 60 -2.28 -6.41 -12.26
N ARG A 61 -1.16 -5.86 -12.79
CA ARG A 61 -0.84 -4.44 -12.63
C ARG A 61 -1.95 -3.54 -13.17
N SER A 62 -2.46 -3.82 -14.36
CA SER A 62 -3.56 -3.05 -14.95
C SER A 62 -4.84 -3.15 -14.11
N SER A 63 -5.15 -4.33 -13.58
CA SER A 63 -6.29 -4.49 -12.66
C SER A 63 -6.13 -3.63 -11.42
N VAL A 64 -4.99 -3.73 -10.73
CA VAL A 64 -4.70 -2.95 -9.51
C VAL A 64 -4.77 -1.45 -9.77
N LEU A 65 -4.17 -0.98 -10.88
CA LEU A 65 -4.24 0.43 -11.25
C LEU A 65 -5.68 0.89 -11.50
N ASN A 66 -6.47 0.11 -12.26
CA ASN A 66 -7.87 0.43 -12.53
C ASN A 66 -8.73 0.42 -11.26
N ASP A 67 -8.49 -0.54 -10.36
CA ASP A 67 -9.19 -0.64 -9.08
C ASP A 67 -8.86 0.56 -8.19
N TRP A 68 -7.63 1.06 -8.22
CA TRP A 68 -7.23 2.25 -7.45
C TRP A 68 -7.79 3.54 -8.06
N LEU A 69 -7.69 3.71 -9.38
CA LEU A 69 -8.26 4.86 -10.09
C LEU A 69 -9.78 4.98 -9.93
N SER A 70 -10.47 3.86 -9.72
CA SER A 70 -11.92 3.81 -9.46
C SER A 70 -12.28 3.77 -7.98
N SER A 71 -11.30 3.95 -7.09
CA SER A 71 -11.46 3.93 -5.63
C SER A 71 -12.04 2.62 -5.06
N ARG A 72 -11.99 1.51 -5.82
CA ARG A 72 -12.31 0.16 -5.31
C ARG A 72 -11.25 -0.34 -4.34
N ILE A 73 -9.99 0.02 -4.59
CA ILE A 73 -8.92 -0.07 -3.60
C ILE A 73 -8.48 1.33 -3.21
N GLN A 74 -8.26 1.52 -1.92
CA GLN A 74 -7.92 2.83 -1.37
C GLN A 74 -6.41 3.06 -1.41
N VAL A 75 -5.63 2.01 -1.14
CA VAL A 75 -4.18 2.14 -1.00
C VAL A 75 -3.44 1.25 -1.99
N VAL A 76 -2.50 1.83 -2.72
CA VAL A 76 -1.52 1.05 -3.50
C VAL A 76 -0.19 1.06 -2.75
N VAL A 77 0.36 -0.13 -2.51
CA VAL A 77 1.68 -0.29 -1.91
C VAL A 77 2.68 -0.58 -3.03
N ALA A 78 3.48 0.41 -3.39
CA ALA A 78 4.22 0.42 -4.64
C ALA A 78 5.74 0.52 -4.48
N THR A 79 6.46 0.01 -5.48
CA THR A 79 7.85 0.44 -5.73
C THR A 79 7.86 1.61 -6.72
N VAL A 80 9.06 2.07 -7.11
CA VAL A 80 9.26 3.07 -8.18
C VAL A 80 8.64 2.66 -9.53
N ALA A 81 8.20 1.42 -9.70
CA ALA A 81 7.47 0.97 -10.89
C ALA A 81 6.05 1.54 -11.01
N PHE A 82 5.51 2.18 -9.96
CA PHE A 82 4.25 2.93 -9.99
C PHE A 82 4.58 4.40 -10.26
N GLY A 83 4.91 4.70 -11.52
CA GLY A 83 5.40 5.98 -12.01
C GLY A 83 6.02 5.84 -13.39
#